data_AF-A0AA39MJJ8-F1
#
_entry.id   AF-A0AA39MJJ8-F1
#
_cell.length_a   1.000
_cell.length_b   1.000
_cell.length_c   1.000
_cell.angle_alpha   90.00
_cell.angle_beta   90.00
_cell.angle_gamma   90.00
#
_symmetry.space_group_name_H-M   'P 1'
#
loop_
_entity.id
_entity.type
_entity.pdbx_description
1 polymer ?
#
loop_
_entity_poly.entity_id
_entity_poly.type
_entity_poly.pdbx_seq_one_letter_code
_entity_poly.pdbx_strand_id
1 'polypeptide(L)'
;SWFAPFINPSICQLMHWFYSTTTKTLSDLNCLVNEVILAPDFAAVDFKDFDANHEAKHLDSDSPPVFAADGWIRDHVTLYLPQTGVCHASEEEAPTLDIPDIWHGSLLDIVRLAFEDAPS
;
A
#
# COMPACT_ATOMS: atom_id res chain seq x y z
N SER A 1 -13.44 -6.79 8.55
CA SER A 1 -12.64 -7.44 9.61
C SER A 1 -11.20 -7.00 9.47
N TRP A 2 -10.36 -7.14 10.50
CA TRP A 2 -8.94 -6.71 10.40
C TRP A 2 -8.12 -7.58 9.43
N PHE A 3 -8.59 -8.78 9.14
CA PHE A 3 -7.97 -9.73 8.21
C PHE A 3 -8.51 -9.62 6.76
N ALA A 4 -9.37 -8.65 6.47
CA ALA A 4 -9.80 -8.38 5.10
C ALA A 4 -8.59 -7.90 4.26
N PRO A 5 -8.49 -8.25 2.97
CA PRO A 5 -9.51 -8.91 2.14
C PRO A 5 -9.57 -10.43 2.28
N PHE A 6 -8.72 -11.04 3.11
CA PHE A 6 -8.68 -12.49 3.26
C PHE A 6 -9.92 -13.04 3.99
N ILE A 7 -10.19 -14.31 3.75
CA ILE A 7 -11.36 -15.01 4.32
C ILE A 7 -11.15 -15.45 5.78
N ASN A 8 -9.91 -15.50 6.26
CA ASN A 8 -9.58 -15.86 7.63
C ASN A 8 -8.25 -15.23 8.10
N PRO A 9 -8.05 -15.13 9.43
CA PRO A 9 -6.82 -14.58 10.02
C PRO A 9 -5.54 -15.33 9.62
N SER A 10 -5.59 -16.66 9.57
CA SER A 10 -4.42 -17.50 9.28
C SER A 10 -3.80 -17.18 7.92
N ILE A 11 -4.64 -17.05 6.87
CA ILE A 11 -4.21 -16.67 5.52
C ILE A 11 -3.69 -15.23 5.52
N CYS A 12 -4.37 -14.30 6.20
CA CYS A 12 -3.94 -12.90 6.29
C CYS A 12 -2.54 -12.77 6.88
N GLN A 13 -2.28 -13.42 8.03
CA GLN A 13 -0.98 -13.37 8.69
C GLN A 13 0.12 -14.02 7.85
N LEU A 14 -0.17 -15.14 7.19
CA LEU A 14 0.79 -15.81 6.31
C LEU A 14 1.16 -14.95 5.09
N MET A 15 0.16 -14.35 4.44
CA MET A 15 0.36 -13.46 3.29
C MET A 15 1.09 -12.18 3.71
N HIS A 16 0.73 -11.60 4.86
CA HIS A 16 1.43 -10.46 5.43
C HIS A 16 2.91 -10.76 5.70
N TRP A 17 3.23 -11.90 6.34
CA TRP A 17 4.62 -12.35 6.53
C TRP A 17 5.34 -12.59 5.19
N PHE A 18 4.64 -13.12 4.18
CA PHE A 18 5.23 -13.34 2.87
C PHE A 18 5.65 -12.02 2.21
N TYR A 19 4.86 -10.95 2.38
CA TYR A 19 5.16 -9.63 1.80
C TYR A 19 5.99 -8.70 2.69
N SER A 20 6.22 -9.03 3.96
CA SER A 20 6.98 -8.16 4.88
C SER A 20 8.46 -7.99 4.48
N THR A 21 9.03 -8.95 3.75
CA THR A 21 10.43 -8.91 3.27
C THR A 21 10.57 -9.44 1.85
N THR A 22 11.39 -8.76 1.04
CA THR A 22 11.71 -9.18 -0.33
C THR A 22 12.61 -10.42 -0.39
N THR A 23 13.50 -10.58 0.59
CA THR A 23 14.40 -11.73 0.70
C THR A 23 14.14 -12.45 2.02
N LYS A 24 13.92 -13.76 1.97
CA LYS A 24 13.66 -14.56 3.16
C LYS A 24 14.96 -14.98 3.83
N THR A 25 15.07 -14.68 5.11
CA THR A 25 16.22 -14.97 5.97
C THR A 25 15.86 -15.99 7.06
N LEU A 26 16.86 -16.48 7.80
CA LEU A 26 16.62 -17.32 8.98
C LEU A 26 15.87 -16.56 10.08
N SER A 27 16.06 -15.24 10.18
CA SER A 27 15.28 -14.40 11.10
C SER A 27 13.81 -14.36 10.70
N ASP A 28 13.53 -14.24 9.40
CA ASP A 28 12.14 -14.24 8.90
C ASP A 28 11.47 -15.60 9.12
N LEU A 29 12.23 -16.70 9.02
CA LEU A 29 11.71 -18.02 9.36
C LEU A 29 11.34 -18.12 10.85
N ASN A 30 12.14 -17.54 11.75
CA ASN A 30 11.79 -17.47 13.16
C ASN A 30 10.54 -16.59 13.38
N CYS A 31 10.42 -15.48 12.66
CA CYS A 31 9.23 -14.62 12.67
C CYS A 31 7.98 -15.41 12.22
N LEU A 32 8.06 -16.19 11.13
CA LEU A 32 6.95 -17.04 10.68
C LEU A 32 6.43 -17.96 11.79
N VAL A 33 7.33 -18.61 12.52
CA VAL A 33 6.94 -19.53 13.59
C VAL A 33 6.27 -18.77 14.73
N ASN A 34 6.90 -17.71 15.22
CA ASN A 34 6.45 -17.03 16.43
C ASN A 34 5.22 -16.14 16.20
N GLU A 35 5.09 -15.54 15.03
CA GLU A 35 4.07 -14.52 14.74
C GLU A 35 2.91 -15.04 13.88
N VAL A 36 3.09 -16.13 13.14
CA VAL A 36 2.02 -16.72 12.31
C VAL A 36 1.59 -18.07 12.87
N ILE A 37 2.51 -19.04 13.00
CA ILE A 37 2.14 -20.41 13.37
C ILE A 37 1.68 -20.51 14.84
N LEU A 38 2.31 -19.75 15.73
CA LEU A 38 1.96 -19.71 17.16
C LEU A 38 0.92 -18.64 17.50
N ALA A 39 0.37 -17.93 16.51
CA ALA A 39 -0.66 -16.93 16.74
C ALA A 39 -1.94 -17.58 17.32
N PRO A 40 -2.65 -16.89 18.24
CA PRO A 40 -3.80 -17.46 18.94
C PRO A 40 -4.99 -17.78 18.03
N ASP A 41 -5.03 -17.17 16.86
CA ASP A 41 -6.03 -17.27 15.82
C ASP A 41 -5.58 -18.11 14.62
N PHE A 42 -4.38 -18.70 14.69
CA PHE A 42 -3.91 -19.64 13.68
C PHE A 42 -4.68 -20.96 13.75
N ALA A 43 -5.24 -21.37 12.63
CA ALA A 43 -5.89 -22.66 12.48
C ALA A 43 -5.41 -23.34 11.21
N ALA A 44 -4.70 -24.46 11.34
CA ALA A 44 -4.19 -25.20 10.18
C ALA A 44 -5.29 -25.64 9.18
N VAL A 45 -6.53 -25.81 9.66
CA VAL A 45 -7.69 -26.14 8.82
C VAL A 45 -8.05 -25.04 7.82
N ASP A 46 -7.69 -23.79 8.10
CA ASP A 46 -7.96 -22.64 7.24
C ASP A 46 -7.21 -22.72 5.90
N PHE A 47 -6.17 -23.56 5.82
CA PHE A 47 -5.34 -23.72 4.62
C PHE A 47 -5.74 -24.91 3.75
N LYS A 48 -6.90 -25.55 3.99
CA LYS A 48 -7.31 -26.78 3.30
C LYS A 48 -7.34 -26.67 1.76
N ASP A 49 -7.50 -25.46 1.23
CA ASP A 49 -7.49 -25.19 -0.22
C ASP A 49 -6.65 -23.94 -0.54
N PHE A 50 -5.63 -23.63 0.28
CA PHE A 50 -4.81 -22.44 0.10
C PHE A 50 -3.96 -22.52 -1.18
N ASP A 51 -4.03 -21.47 -2.00
CA ASP A 51 -3.16 -21.24 -3.14
C ASP A 51 -2.64 -19.80 -3.08
N ALA A 52 -1.32 -19.65 -2.95
CA ALA A 52 -0.67 -18.35 -2.85
C ALA A 52 -0.92 -17.46 -4.09
N ASN A 53 -1.03 -18.04 -5.29
CA ASN A 53 -1.32 -17.27 -6.50
C ASN A 53 -2.75 -16.74 -6.50
N HIS A 54 -3.69 -17.55 -6.00
CA HIS A 54 -5.08 -17.14 -5.84
C HIS A 54 -5.18 -15.98 -4.85
N GLU A 55 -4.56 -16.11 -3.67
CA GLU A 55 -4.60 -15.09 -2.63
C GLU A 55 -3.87 -13.80 -3.05
N ALA A 56 -2.75 -13.89 -3.76
CA ALA A 56 -2.07 -12.72 -4.32
C ALA A 56 -2.97 -11.98 -5.32
N LYS A 57 -3.60 -12.72 -6.25
CA LYS A 57 -4.52 -12.13 -7.22
C LYS A 57 -5.76 -11.54 -6.55
N HIS A 58 -6.25 -12.17 -5.50
CA HIS A 58 -7.37 -11.66 -4.71
C HIS A 58 -7.00 -10.33 -4.07
N LEU A 59 -5.84 -10.25 -3.40
CA LEU A 59 -5.31 -9.00 -2.82
C LEU A 59 -5.18 -7.87 -3.85
N ASP A 60 -4.70 -8.17 -5.05
CA ASP A 60 -4.59 -7.19 -6.15
C ASP A 60 -5.97 -6.73 -6.65
N SER A 61 -6.97 -7.62 -6.66
CA SER A 61 -8.32 -7.34 -7.15
C SER A 61 -9.17 -6.58 -6.14
N ASP A 62 -8.95 -6.86 -4.86
CA ASP A 62 -9.64 -6.25 -3.72
C ASP A 62 -8.97 -4.97 -3.24
N SER A 63 -8.06 -4.38 -4.03
CA SER A 63 -7.58 -3.03 -3.80
C SER A 63 -8.70 -2.01 -4.14
N PRO A 64 -9.45 -1.44 -3.17
CA PRO A 64 -9.87 -0.06 -3.33
C PRO A 64 -8.58 0.76 -3.51
N PRO A 65 -8.62 1.93 -4.16
CA PRO A 65 -7.42 2.73 -4.28
C PRO A 65 -6.93 2.95 -2.85
N VAL A 66 -5.74 2.45 -2.51
CA VAL A 66 -5.07 2.58 -1.20
C VAL A 66 -5.17 4.02 -0.69
N PHE A 67 -5.25 4.94 -1.64
CA PHE A 67 -5.56 6.35 -1.54
C PHE A 67 -6.86 6.72 -0.77
N ALA A 68 -7.98 6.03 -0.96
CA ALA A 68 -9.27 6.45 -0.41
C ALA A 68 -9.37 6.38 1.13
N ALA A 69 -8.54 5.57 1.80
CA ALA A 69 -8.56 5.43 3.25
C ALA A 69 -7.68 6.47 3.96
N ASP A 70 -6.61 6.95 3.31
CA ASP A 70 -5.53 7.72 3.95
C ASP A 70 -5.55 9.22 3.56
N GLY A 71 -6.74 9.78 3.31
CA GLY A 71 -6.88 11.21 3.02
C GLY A 71 -6.38 11.64 1.63
N TRP A 72 -6.22 10.70 0.70
CA TRP A 72 -5.93 11.06 -0.68
C TRP A 72 -7.21 11.47 -1.41
N ILE A 73 -7.05 12.49 -2.24
CA ILE A 73 -8.13 13.14 -2.98
C ILE A 73 -7.95 12.78 -4.44
N ARG A 74 -9.05 12.37 -5.07
CA ARG A 74 -9.14 12.18 -6.52
C ARG A 74 -9.51 13.50 -7.15
N ASP A 75 -8.61 14.09 -7.93
CA ASP A 75 -8.82 15.41 -8.53
C ASP A 75 -8.21 15.49 -9.95
N HIS A 76 -8.31 16.66 -10.55
CA HIS A 76 -7.69 17.05 -11.79
C HIS A 76 -6.57 18.06 -11.52
N VAL A 77 -5.33 17.71 -11.88
CA VAL A 77 -4.16 18.58 -11.67
C VAL A 77 -3.62 19.06 -13.00
N THR A 78 -3.38 20.37 -13.10
CA THR A 78 -2.68 21.00 -14.22
C THR A 78 -1.21 21.18 -13.84
N LEU A 79 -0.30 20.56 -14.60
CA LEU A 79 1.13 20.69 -14.41
C LEU A 79 1.73 21.64 -15.45
N TYR A 80 2.53 22.59 -15.00
CA TYR A 80 3.38 23.40 -15.87
C TYR A 80 4.62 22.58 -16.25
N LEU A 81 4.80 22.31 -17.53
CA LEU A 81 5.88 21.48 -18.05
C LEU A 81 7.11 22.35 -18.34
N PRO A 82 8.25 22.11 -17.68
CA PRO A 82 9.50 22.73 -18.09
C PRO A 82 9.96 22.11 -19.42
N GLN A 83 10.25 22.96 -20.41
CA GLN A 83 10.79 22.52 -21.70
C GLN A 83 12.30 22.75 -21.74
N THR A 84 13.08 21.67 -21.81
CA THR A 84 14.54 21.74 -21.88
C THR A 84 15.00 22.57 -23.08
N GLY A 85 15.77 23.63 -22.81
CA GLY A 85 16.30 24.54 -23.83
C GLY A 85 15.40 25.74 -24.16
N VAL A 86 14.24 25.87 -23.52
CA VAL A 86 13.34 27.02 -23.65
C VAL A 86 13.20 27.71 -22.30
N CYS A 87 13.58 28.99 -22.24
CA CYS A 87 13.31 29.83 -21.07
C CYS A 87 11.99 30.56 -21.28
N HIS A 88 11.02 30.31 -20.40
CA HIS A 88 9.79 31.09 -20.31
C HIS A 88 10.02 32.31 -19.40
N ALA A 89 9.31 33.42 -19.61
CA ALA A 89 9.52 34.62 -18.81
C ALA A 89 8.98 34.45 -17.37
N SER A 90 8.00 33.56 -17.20
CA SER A 90 7.47 33.12 -15.90
C SER A 90 6.91 31.70 -15.98
N GLU A 91 6.55 31.13 -14.83
CA GLU A 91 5.93 29.81 -14.74
C GLU A 91 4.55 29.77 -15.42
N GLU A 92 3.78 30.87 -15.37
CA GLU A 92 2.44 30.91 -16.00
C GLU A 92 2.48 30.83 -17.54
N GLU A 93 3.62 31.15 -18.15
CA GLU A 93 3.83 31.07 -19.60
C GLU A 93 4.32 29.69 -20.07
N ALA A 94 4.59 28.77 -19.15
CA ALA A 94 5.03 27.42 -19.48
C ALA A 94 3.85 26.59 -20.05
N PRO A 95 4.10 25.66 -20.99
CA PRO A 95 3.08 24.75 -21.48
C PRO A 95 2.45 23.95 -20.35
N THR A 96 1.13 23.87 -20.31
CA THR A 96 0.41 23.10 -19.30
C THR A 96 0.04 21.71 -19.80
N LEU A 97 0.04 20.75 -18.88
CA LEU A 97 -0.48 19.40 -19.06
C LEU A 97 -1.56 19.14 -18.03
N ASP A 98 -2.77 18.91 -18.53
CA ASP A 98 -3.90 18.51 -17.73
C ASP A 98 -3.88 16.99 -17.53
N ILE A 99 -3.79 16.57 -16.28
CA ILE A 99 -3.84 15.16 -15.90
C ILE A 99 -5.17 14.91 -15.21
N PRO A 100 -6.15 14.32 -15.92
CA PRO A 100 -7.38 13.91 -15.29
C PRO A 100 -7.15 12.68 -14.42
N ASP A 101 -7.99 12.53 -13.40
CA ASP A 101 -8.10 11.30 -12.62
C ASP A 101 -6.84 10.92 -11.84
N ILE A 102 -6.22 11.91 -11.18
CA ILE A 102 -5.04 11.68 -10.34
C ILE A 102 -5.45 11.62 -8.87
N TRP A 103 -4.85 10.68 -8.14
CA TRP A 103 -4.93 10.64 -6.68
C TRP A 103 -3.74 11.38 -6.08
N HIS A 104 -3.98 12.37 -5.24
CA HIS A 104 -2.94 13.08 -4.51
C HIS A 104 -3.31 13.28 -3.03
N GLY A 105 -2.33 13.22 -2.15
CA GLY A 105 -2.49 13.58 -0.73
C GLY A 105 -2.03 15.00 -0.47
N SER A 106 -2.60 15.64 0.55
CA SER A 106 -2.06 16.90 1.07
C SER A 106 -0.70 16.65 1.70
N LEU A 107 0.35 17.25 1.16
CA LEU A 107 1.72 17.08 1.67
C LEU A 107 1.81 17.40 3.17
N LEU A 108 1.10 18.43 3.63
CA LEU A 108 1.09 18.81 5.05
C LEU A 108 0.41 17.76 5.92
N ASP A 109 -0.64 17.11 5.42
CA ASP A 109 -1.34 16.08 6.16
C ASP A 109 -0.52 14.77 6.17
N ILE A 110 0.16 14.44 5.07
CA ILE A 110 1.14 13.33 5.02
C ILE A 110 2.27 13.56 6.03
N VAL A 111 2.84 14.78 6.06
CA VAL A 111 3.89 15.13 7.01
C VAL A 111 3.37 15.04 8.45
N ARG A 112 2.18 15.56 8.74
CA ARG A 112 1.59 15.49 10.08
C ARG A 112 1.41 14.05 10.54
N LEU A 113 0.81 13.19 9.70
CA LEU A 113 0.59 11.77 10.01
C LEU A 113 1.90 11.07 10.37
N ALA A 114 2.98 11.31 9.60
CA ALA A 114 4.29 10.72 9.87
C ALA A 114 4.89 11.12 11.24
N PHE A 115 4.54 12.29 11.77
CA PHE A 115 4.97 12.75 13.09
C PHE A 115 4.05 12.31 14.23
N GLU A 116 2.78 12.00 13.94
CA GLU A 116 1.82 11.50 14.92
C GLU A 116 1.93 9.99 15.16
N ASP A 117 2.39 9.22 14.16
CA ASP A 117 2.64 7.77 14.27
C ASP A 117 3.96 7.40 14.97
N ALA A 118 4.76 8.37 15.40
CA ALA A 118 5.95 8.09 16.19
C ALA A 118 5.53 7.68 17.62
N PRO A 119 5.82 6.43 18.07
CA PRO A 119 5.51 6.04 19.44
C PRO A 119 6.33 6.90 20.41
N SER A 120 5.63 7.55 21.33
CA SER A 120 6.18 8.25 22.49
C SER A 120 6.87 7.30 23.47
#